data_AF-A0A919ZW09-F1
#
_entry.id   AF-A0A919ZW09-F1
#
_cell.length_a   1.000
_cell.length_b   1.000
_cell.length_c   1.000
_cell.angle_alpha   90.00
_cell.angle_beta   90.00
_cell.angle_gamma   90.00
#
_symmetry.space_group_name_H-M   'P 1'
#
loop_
_entity.id
_entity.type
_entity.pdbx_description
1 polymer ?
#
loop_
_entity_poly.entity_id
_entity_poly.type
_entity_poly.pdbx_seq_one_letter_code
_entity_poly.pdbx_strand_id
1 'polypeptide(L)' 'MLGIAKATAYAAYERKESRGAHAREDFPERDDEKWLSHSLYFLKDNSVAKRAVNFSPKTIDAFKPKARVY' A
#
# COMPACT_ATOMS: atom_id res chain seq x y z
N MET A 1 21.56 2.70 8.25
CA MET A 1 20.45 1.72 8.23
C MET A 1 19.19 2.15 9.00
N LEU A 2 19.30 2.87 10.13
CA LEU A 2 18.13 3.17 11.00
C LEU A 2 16.99 3.94 10.32
N GLY A 3 17.28 4.86 9.39
CA GLY A 3 16.25 5.62 8.68
C GLY A 3 15.34 4.76 7.80
N ILE A 4 15.90 3.75 7.13
CA ILE A 4 15.13 2.83 6.28
C ILE A 4 14.27 1.91 7.17
N ALA A 5 14.83 1.41 8.27
CA ALA A 5 14.08 0.62 9.23
C ALA A 5 12.86 1.38 9.79
N LYS A 6 13.03 2.66 10.14
CA LYS A 6 11.91 3.52 10.56
C LYS A 6 10.88 3.71 9.47
N ALA A 7 11.31 4.06 8.25
CA ALA A 7 10.39 4.25 7.13
C ALA A 7 9.53 3.00 6.87
N THR A 8 10.13 1.81 6.88
CA THR A 8 9.42 0.53 6.74
C THR A 8 8.45 0.29 7.88
N ALA A 9 8.88 0.49 9.14
CA ALA A 9 8.03 0.26 10.30
C ALA A 9 6.80 1.19 10.34
N TYR A 10 6.99 2.49 10.10
CA TYR A 10 5.89 3.45 10.04
C TYR A 10 4.94 3.15 8.86
N ALA A 11 5.47 2.88 7.67
CA ALA A 11 4.63 2.55 6.51
C ALA A 11 3.81 1.27 6.72
N ALA A 12 4.39 0.25 7.37
CA ALA A 12 3.72 -1.00 7.73
C ALA A 12 2.65 -0.81 8.81
N TYR A 13 2.94 0.03 9.82
CA TYR A 13 2.01 0.34 10.91
C TYR A 13 0.77 1.09 10.40
N GLU A 14 0.95 2.09 9.54
CA GLU A 14 -0.16 2.87 8.98
C GLU A 14 -1.01 2.04 8.02
N ARG A 15 -0.40 1.15 7.22
CA ARG A 15 -1.13 0.29 6.26
C ARG A 15 -1.88 -0.84 6.99
N LYS A 16 -3.17 -0.57 7.24
CA LYS A 16 -4.14 -1.48 7.87
C LYS A 16 -4.88 -2.33 6.83
N GLU A 17 -4.13 -3.11 6.05
CA GLU A 17 -4.63 -4.13 5.13
C GLU A 17 -3.57 -5.24 4.97
N SER A 18 -3.95 -6.35 4.33
CA SER A 18 -3.00 -7.36 3.84
C SER A 18 -3.00 -7.39 2.32
N ARG A 19 -1.82 -7.17 1.70
CA ARG A 19 -1.65 -7.16 0.25
C ARG A 19 -0.25 -7.64 -0.14
N GLY A 20 -0.20 -8.76 -0.85
CA GLY A 20 1.06 -9.30 -1.39
C GLY A 20 1.97 -9.79 -0.26
N ALA A 21 3.13 -9.16 -0.08
CA ALA A 21 4.11 -9.52 0.96
C ALA A 21 3.84 -8.84 2.30
N HIS A 22 3.00 -7.81 2.35
CA HIS A 22 2.57 -7.18 3.60
C HIS A 22 1.33 -7.91 4.11
N ALA A 23 1.48 -8.66 5.19
CA ALA A 23 0.42 -9.45 5.81
C ALA A 23 0.31 -9.10 7.30
N ARG A 24 -0.92 -8.89 7.74
CA ARG A 24 -1.28 -8.43 9.08
C ARG A 24 -2.38 -9.32 9.63
N GLU A 25 -2.17 -9.92 10.79
CA GLU A 25 -3.16 -10.78 11.44
C GLU A 25 -4.39 -10.00 11.91
N ASP A 26 -4.20 -8.71 12.27
CA ASP A 26 -5.28 -7.81 12.65
C ASP A 26 -6.09 -7.26 11.47
N PHE A 27 -5.53 -7.32 10.25
CA PHE A 27 -6.20 -6.92 8.99
C PHE A 27 -5.88 -7.94 7.88
N PRO A 28 -6.46 -9.16 7.93
CA PRO A 28 -6.06 -10.27 7.06
C PRO A 28 -6.53 -10.09 5.61
N GLU A 29 -7.53 -9.26 5.37
CA GLU A 29 -8.12 -9.08 4.04
C GLU A 29 -7.48 -7.92 3.26
N ARG A 30 -7.63 -7.99 1.94
CA ARG A 30 -7.22 -6.92 1.01
C ARG A 30 -8.33 -5.88 0.92
N ASP A 31 -8.00 -4.62 1.22
CA ASP A 31 -8.96 -3.52 1.21
C ASP A 31 -8.69 -2.58 0.02
N ASP A 32 -9.35 -2.87 -1.10
CA ASP A 32 -9.22 -2.06 -2.32
C ASP A 32 -9.95 -0.71 -2.23
N GLU A 33 -10.88 -0.51 -1.29
CA GLU A 33 -11.59 0.76 -1.15
C GLU A 33 -10.70 1.82 -0.48
N LYS A 34 -9.99 1.44 0.60
CA LYS A 34 -9.18 2.39 1.38
C LYS A 34 -7.70 2.35 1.05
N TRP A 35 -7.19 1.24 0.50
CA TRP A 35 -5.75 0.99 0.39
C TRP A 35 -5.26 0.68 -1.02
N LEU A 36 -6.08 0.90 -2.05
CA LEU A 36 -5.64 0.90 -3.45
C LEU A 36 -4.79 2.16 -3.79
N SER A 37 -3.68 2.31 -3.07
CA SER A 37 -2.77 3.46 -3.11
C SER A 37 -1.35 3.06 -2.69
N HIS A 38 -0.38 3.85 -3.09
CA HIS A 38 1.00 3.76 -2.60
C HIS A 38 1.14 4.47 -1.24
N SER A 39 1.80 3.82 -0.28
CA SER A 39 2.22 4.47 0.97
C SER A 39 3.53 5.23 0.73
N LEU A 40 3.58 6.51 1.08
CA LEU A 40 4.76 7.37 0.96
C LEU A 40 5.16 7.86 2.34
N TYR A 41 6.40 7.59 2.75
CA TYR A 41 6.96 8.06 4.02
C TYR A 41 7.70 9.38 3.84
N PHE A 42 7.40 10.37 4.68
CA PHE A 42 8.08 11.66 4.70
C PHE A 42 8.95 11.77 5.95
N LEU A 43 10.27 11.90 5.75
CA LEU A 43 11.25 11.94 6.84
C LEU A 43 11.09 13.17 7.75
N LYS A 44 10.62 14.30 7.20
CA LYS A 44 10.52 15.58 7.91
C LYS A 44 9.55 15.50 9.10
N ASP A 45 8.41 14.86 8.88
CA ASP A 45 7.31 14.81 9.85
C ASP A 45 7.04 13.40 10.37
N ASN A 46 7.86 12.42 9.95
CA ASN A 46 7.63 10.98 10.13
C ASN A 46 6.21 10.52 9.75
N SER A 47 5.61 11.21 8.76
CA SER A 47 4.24 10.98 8.34
C SER A 47 4.18 10.03 7.15
N VAL A 48 3.09 9.27 7.04
CA VAL A 48 2.82 8.40 5.91
C VAL A 48 1.59 8.94 5.17
N ALA A 49 1.76 9.31 3.90
CA ALA A 49 0.66 9.71 3.04
C ALA A 49 0.32 8.62 2.01
N LYS A 50 -0.84 8.78 1.38
CA LYS A 50 -1.30 7.93 0.28
C LYS A 50 -1.14 8.63 -1.06
N ARG A 51 -0.66 7.92 -2.08
CA ARG A 51 -0.67 8.37 -3.47
C ARG A 51 -1.49 7.41 -4.32
N ALA A 52 -2.36 7.94 -5.18
CA ALA A 52 -3.18 7.11 -6.05
C ALA A 52 -2.33 6.21 -6.97
N VAL A 53 -2.80 5.00 -7.19
CA VAL A 53 -2.27 4.10 -8.24
C VAL A 53 -2.78 4.59 -9.59
N ASN A 54 -1.93 4.54 -10.61
CA ASN A 54 -2.32 4.90 -11.96
C ASN A 54 -3.11 3.76 -12.62
N PHE A 55 -4.37 4.03 -12.98
CA PHE A 55 -5.27 3.12 -13.71
C PHE A 55 -5.65 3.66 -15.09
N SER A 56 -4.79 4.46 -15.72
CA SER A 56 -5.05 5.07 -17.03
C SER A 56 -3.99 4.66 -18.07
N PRO A 57 -3.97 3.36 -18.47
CA PRO A 57 -3.21 2.92 -19.63
C PRO A 57 -3.69 3.63 -20.91
N LYS A 58 -2.77 3.89 -21.84
CA LYS A 58 -3.04 4.65 -23.06
C LYS A 58 -3.48 3.79 -24.26
N THR A 59 -3.13 2.51 -24.25
CA THR A 59 -3.25 1.61 -25.42
C THR A 59 -4.27 0.50 -25.24
N ILE A 60 -4.59 0.15 -23.99
CA ILE A 60 -5.54 -0.89 -23.62
C ILE A 60 -6.33 -0.41 -22.41
N ASP A 61 -7.49 -1.00 -22.13
CA ASP A 61 -8.24 -0.71 -20.92
C ASP A 61 -7.49 -1.18 -19.66
N ALA A 62 -7.73 -0.49 -18.54
CA ALA A 62 -7.17 -0.90 -17.25
C ALA A 62 -7.77 -2.21 -16.76
N PHE A 63 -6.91 -3.09 -16.27
CA PHE A 63 -7.34 -4.29 -15.58
C PHE A 63 -8.01 -3.93 -14.25
N LYS A 64 -9.26 -4.34 -14.09
CA LYS A 64 -9.99 -4.17 -12.83
C LYS A 64 -9.33 -5.00 -11.72
N PRO A 65 -9.19 -4.47 -10.50
CA PRO A 65 -8.72 -5.24 -9.36
C PRO A 65 -9.62 -6.47 -9.16
N LYS A 66 -9.02 -7.67 -9.19
CA LYS A 66 -9.69 -8.94 -8.88
C LYS A 66 -8.99 -9.66 -7.75
N ALA A 67 -9.70 -10.52 -7.01
CA ALA A 67 -9.09 -11.37 -6.00
C ALA A 67 -7.97 -12.22 -6.65
N ARG A 68 -6.82 -12.31 -5.98
CA ARG A 68 -5.65 -13.07 -6.46
C ARG A 68 -5.67 -14.42 -5.75
N VAL A 69 -6.21 -15.44 -6.42
CA VAL A 69 -6.19 -16.84 -5.98
C VAL A 69 -5.14 -17.58 -6.81
N TYR A 70 -4.36 -18.45 -6.17
CA TYR A 70 -3.31 -19.26 -6.78
C TYR A 70 -3.79 -20.66 -7.11
#